data_AF-A0A7S1RK11-F1
#
_entry.id   AF-A0A7S1RK11-F1
#
_cell.length_a   1.000
_cell.length_b   1.000
_cell.length_c   1.000
_cell.angle_alpha   90.00
_cell.angle_beta   90.00
_cell.angle_gamma   90.00
#
_symmetry.space_group_name_H-M   'P 1'
#
loop_
_entity.id
_entity.type
_entity.pdbx_description
1 polymer ?
#
loop_
_entity_poly.entity_id
_entity_poly.type
_entity_poly.pdbx_seq_one_letter_code
_entity_poly.pdbx_strand_id
1 'polypeptide(L)'
;MKDGVGGQERSSEVLLKCFSWAQLMLSQCRQQVLQPAVRDRLLDAALGMVLRPEKEEVTVEALRLLSHLVASPAPGQAEGAEASGEPGAEDGAPSAPAGPAAAEAGGGDLFASTCHRLFRLMAEDSSVLSSRGELIVRRLCDAADGVDAERFFATAARAVAEERDA
;
A
#
# COMPACT_ATOMS: atom_id res chain seq x y z
N MET A 1 -43.47 5.56 -13.49
CA MET A 1 -42.52 6.68 -13.64
C MET A 1 -41.55 6.64 -12.47
N LYS A 2 -40.35 6.10 -12.70
CA LYS A 2 -39.18 6.30 -11.84
C LYS A 2 -37.98 6.03 -12.75
N ASP A 3 -37.53 7.07 -13.41
CA ASP A 3 -36.29 7.08 -14.17
C ASP A 3 -35.16 6.64 -13.25
N GLY A 4 -34.62 5.47 -13.55
CA GLY A 4 -33.40 4.99 -12.92
C GLY A 4 -32.31 5.98 -13.22
N VAL A 5 -31.73 6.56 -12.17
CA VAL A 5 -30.49 7.33 -12.24
C VAL A 5 -29.44 6.38 -12.80
N GLY A 6 -29.24 6.44 -14.12
CA GLY A 6 -28.18 5.74 -14.83
C GLY A 6 -26.86 6.24 -14.25
N GLY A 7 -26.29 5.44 -13.34
CA GLY A 7 -24.97 5.68 -12.80
C GLY A 7 -24.02 5.79 -13.97
N GLN A 8 -23.48 6.99 -14.18
CA GLN A 8 -22.58 7.29 -15.27
C GLN A 8 -21.35 6.38 -15.11
N GLU A 9 -21.33 5.26 -15.83
CA GLU A 9 -20.17 4.42 -15.95
C GLU A 9 -19.06 5.30 -16.51
N ARG A 10 -18.15 5.73 -15.64
CA ARG A 10 -17.01 6.53 -16.07
C ARG A 10 -16.26 5.69 -17.10
N SER A 11 -16.10 6.24 -18.30
CA SER A 11 -15.34 5.60 -19.38
C SER A 11 -13.99 5.15 -18.83
N SER A 12 -13.62 3.89 -19.12
CA SER A 12 -12.33 3.31 -18.70
C SER A 12 -11.16 4.18 -19.18
N GLU A 13 -11.30 4.81 -20.35
CA GLU A 13 -10.31 5.75 -20.89
C GLU A 13 -10.11 6.96 -19.99
N VAL A 14 -11.19 7.54 -19.47
CA VAL A 14 -11.12 8.68 -18.55
C VAL A 14 -10.41 8.27 -17.25
N LEU A 15 -10.74 7.08 -16.72
CA LEU A 15 -10.10 6.56 -15.51
C LEU A 15 -8.60 6.33 -15.72
N LEU A 16 -8.21 5.72 -16.84
CA LEU A 16 -6.80 5.53 -17.19
C LEU A 16 -6.08 6.88 -17.25
N LYS A 17 -6.63 7.88 -17.95
CA LYS A 17 -6.04 9.23 -18.01
C LYS A 17 -5.94 9.87 -16.63
N CYS A 18 -6.94 9.70 -15.77
CA CYS A 18 -6.90 10.19 -14.39
C CYS A 18 -5.78 9.54 -13.58
N PHE A 19 -5.61 8.21 -13.64
CA PHE A 19 -4.54 7.52 -12.91
C PHE A 19 -3.15 7.87 -13.46
N SER A 20 -2.98 7.91 -14.79
CA SER A 20 -1.72 8.35 -15.39
C SER A 20 -1.38 9.80 -15.02
N TRP A 21 -2.38 10.69 -14.96
CA TRP A 21 -2.17 12.06 -14.50
C TRP A 21 -1.81 12.11 -13.02
N ALA A 22 -2.45 11.31 -12.16
CA ALA A 22 -2.10 11.23 -10.74
C ALA A 22 -0.66 10.74 -10.53
N GLN A 23 -0.20 9.75 -11.31
CA GLN A 23 1.19 9.29 -11.29
C GLN A 23 2.16 10.38 -11.75
N LEU A 24 1.82 11.12 -12.81
CA LEU A 24 2.60 12.28 -13.26
C LEU A 24 2.68 13.36 -12.18
N MET A 25 1.57 13.65 -11.51
CA MET A 25 1.55 14.61 -10.40
C MET A 25 2.40 14.13 -9.22
N LEU A 26 2.41 12.82 -8.94
CA LEU A 26 3.20 12.24 -7.87
C LEU A 26 4.71 12.31 -8.18
N SER A 27 5.11 12.22 -9.45
CA SER A 27 6.52 12.36 -9.87
C SER A 27 6.98 13.82 -9.92
N GLN A 28 6.11 14.75 -10.32
CA GLN A 28 6.47 16.17 -10.48
C GLN A 28 6.26 17.00 -9.20
N CYS A 29 5.23 16.69 -8.40
CA CYS A 29 4.76 17.51 -7.29
C CYS A 29 4.42 16.68 -6.05
N ARG A 30 5.31 15.74 -5.71
CA ARG A 30 5.11 14.73 -4.67
C ARG A 30 4.57 15.27 -3.34
N GLN A 31 5.17 16.34 -2.80
CA GLN A 31 4.78 16.90 -1.51
C GLN A 31 3.32 17.38 -1.48
N GLN A 32 2.81 17.90 -2.60
CA GLN A 32 1.42 18.35 -2.70
C GLN A 32 0.46 17.16 -2.80
N VAL A 33 0.84 16.14 -3.56
CA VAL A 33 0.03 14.92 -3.73
C VAL A 33 -0.03 14.09 -2.45
N LEU A 34 1.06 14.07 -1.68
CA LEU A 34 1.13 13.36 -0.40
C LEU A 34 0.47 14.10 0.76
N GLN A 35 -0.14 15.28 0.54
CA GLN A 35 -1.00 15.88 1.55
C GLN A 35 -2.15 14.93 1.92
N PRO A 36 -2.47 14.74 3.21
CA PRO A 36 -3.42 13.71 3.66
C PRO A 36 -4.74 13.72 2.88
N ALA A 37 -5.35 14.90 2.70
CA ALA A 37 -6.63 15.03 1.99
C ALA A 37 -6.58 14.58 0.51
N VAL A 38 -5.45 14.78 -0.18
CA VAL A 38 -5.29 14.38 -1.59
C VAL A 38 -4.92 12.92 -1.68
N ARG A 39 -3.93 12.51 -0.87
CA ARG A 39 -3.46 11.13 -0.75
C ARG A 39 -4.61 10.17 -0.45
N ASP A 40 -5.42 10.46 0.57
CA ASP A 40 -6.49 9.56 1.01
C ASP A 40 -7.56 9.42 -0.07
N ARG A 41 -7.89 10.49 -0.80
CA ARG A 41 -8.80 10.43 -1.96
C ARG A 41 -8.23 9.59 -3.11
N LEU A 42 -6.93 9.67 -3.37
CA LEU A 42 -6.27 8.86 -4.40
C LEU A 42 -6.23 7.39 -4.00
N LEU A 43 -5.93 7.09 -2.74
CA LEU A 43 -5.98 5.74 -2.18
C LEU A 43 -7.38 5.15 -2.30
N ASP A 44 -8.42 5.88 -1.89
CA ASP A 44 -9.81 5.44 -1.97
C ASP A 44 -10.23 5.16 -3.41
N ALA A 45 -9.88 6.06 -4.33
CA ALA A 45 -10.17 5.89 -5.75
C ALA A 45 -9.46 4.68 -6.34
N ALA A 46 -8.18 4.47 -6.01
CA ALA A 46 -7.40 3.35 -6.51
C ALA A 46 -7.89 2.02 -5.93
N LEU A 47 -8.07 1.92 -4.61
CA LEU A 47 -8.63 0.73 -3.95
C LEU A 47 -10.01 0.38 -4.53
N GLY A 48 -10.88 1.36 -4.74
CA GLY A 48 -12.20 1.16 -5.34
C GLY A 48 -12.16 0.64 -6.78
N MET A 49 -11.06 0.84 -7.52
CA MET A 49 -10.88 0.28 -8.87
C MET A 49 -10.28 -1.13 -8.84
N VAL A 50 -9.42 -1.44 -7.86
CA VAL A 50 -8.85 -2.79 -7.69
C VAL A 50 -9.95 -3.86 -7.56
N LEU A 51 -11.09 -3.49 -6.97
CA LEU A 51 -12.23 -4.37 -6.77
C LEU A 51 -13.13 -4.54 -7.99
N ARG A 52 -12.91 -3.80 -9.09
CA ARG A 52 -13.79 -3.86 -10.27
C ARG A 52 -13.25 -4.84 -11.32
N PRO A 53 -13.87 -6.02 -11.50
CA PRO A 53 -13.33 -7.07 -12.36
C PRO A 53 -13.38 -6.71 -13.86
N GLU A 54 -14.28 -5.83 -14.27
CA GLU A 54 -14.55 -5.49 -15.67
C GLU A 54 -13.46 -4.64 -16.34
N LYS A 55 -12.52 -4.10 -15.57
CA LYS A 55 -11.56 -3.08 -16.03
C LYS A 55 -10.13 -3.42 -15.60
N GLU A 56 -9.58 -4.49 -16.17
CA GLU A 56 -8.24 -4.99 -15.83
C GLU A 56 -7.16 -3.92 -16.02
N GLU A 57 -7.14 -3.23 -17.15
CA GLU A 57 -6.16 -2.16 -17.42
C GLU A 57 -6.21 -1.04 -16.38
N VAL A 58 -7.42 -0.59 -16.03
CA VAL A 58 -7.63 0.44 -14.98
C VAL A 58 -7.13 -0.07 -13.63
N THR A 59 -7.32 -1.35 -13.35
CA THR A 59 -6.85 -1.95 -12.10
C THR A 59 -5.33 -2.02 -12.04
N VAL A 60 -4.67 -2.38 -13.14
CA VAL A 60 -3.20 -2.36 -13.21
C VAL A 60 -2.68 -0.95 -12.96
N GLU A 61 -3.33 0.07 -13.54
CA GLU A 61 -2.94 1.46 -13.37
C GLU A 61 -3.19 1.97 -11.93
N ALA A 62 -4.29 1.53 -11.31
CA ALA A 62 -4.60 1.79 -9.91
C ALA A 62 -3.59 1.12 -8.97
N LEU A 63 -3.23 -0.14 -9.20
CA LEU A 63 -2.21 -0.85 -8.43
C LEU A 63 -0.83 -0.20 -8.55
N ARG A 64 -0.48 0.27 -9.76
CA ARG A 64 0.75 1.05 -9.96
C ARG A 64 0.71 2.37 -9.19
N LEU A 65 -0.43 3.07 -9.16
CA LEU A 65 -0.54 4.28 -8.33
C LEU A 65 -0.39 3.94 -6.84
N LEU A 66 -1.03 2.86 -6.37
CA LEU A 66 -0.92 2.42 -4.98
C LEU A 66 0.53 2.12 -4.60
N SER A 67 1.26 1.37 -5.42
CA SER A 67 2.67 1.04 -5.16
C SER A 67 3.51 2.30 -5.01
N HIS A 68 3.37 3.28 -5.91
CA HIS A 68 4.10 4.54 -5.81
C HIS A 68 3.74 5.39 -4.58
N LEU A 69 2.46 5.38 -4.18
CA LEU A 69 2.01 6.12 -2.99
C LEU A 69 2.61 5.54 -1.70
N VAL A 70 2.68 4.21 -1.60
CA VAL A 70 3.14 3.52 -0.39
C VAL A 70 4.65 3.28 -0.36
N ALA A 71 5.31 3.21 -1.52
CA ALA A 71 6.77 3.13 -1.62
C ALA A 71 7.45 4.46 -1.25
N SER A 72 6.68 5.53 -1.04
CA SER A 72 7.24 6.80 -0.57
C SER A 72 7.68 6.72 0.88
N PRO A 73 8.98 6.87 1.18
CA PRO A 73 9.36 7.23 2.53
C PRO A 73 8.70 8.58 2.87
N ALA A 74 8.22 8.71 4.11
CA ALA A 74 7.71 9.99 4.59
C ALA A 74 8.85 11.03 4.54
N PRO A 75 8.60 12.26 4.05
CA PRO A 75 9.61 13.32 4.11
C PRO A 75 9.92 13.60 5.58
N GLY A 76 11.10 13.16 6.04
CA GLY A 76 11.54 13.26 7.44
C GLY A 76 12.06 11.96 8.07
N GLN A 77 11.94 10.81 7.40
CA GLN A 77 12.41 9.51 7.93
C GLN A 77 13.77 9.04 7.38
N ALA A 78 14.42 9.83 6.51
CA ALA A 78 15.61 9.40 5.78
C ALA A 78 16.97 9.62 6.50
N GLU A 79 17.04 10.24 7.68
CA GLU A 79 18.34 10.60 8.30
C GLU A 79 18.37 10.37 9.83
N GLY A 80 17.90 9.22 10.30
CA GLY A 80 17.97 8.83 11.72
C GLY A 80 18.52 7.42 11.99
N ALA A 81 19.00 6.72 10.96
CA ALA A 81 19.64 5.42 11.10
C ALA A 81 21.15 5.53 10.83
N GLU A 82 21.80 6.52 11.46
CA GLU A 82 23.26 6.52 11.57
C GLU A 82 23.68 5.94 12.92
N ALA A 83 24.55 4.94 12.83
CA ALA A 83 25.69 4.74 13.71
C ALA A 83 25.45 4.65 15.23
N SER A 84 25.28 3.42 15.70
CA SER A 84 25.88 3.01 16.98
C SER A 84 26.51 1.63 16.81
N GLY A 85 27.49 1.57 15.93
CA GLY A 85 28.49 0.50 15.88
C GLY A 85 29.76 1.03 16.55
N GLU A 86 29.81 1.00 17.87
CA GLU A 86 31.07 1.06 18.61
C GLU A 86 31.78 -0.30 18.47
N PRO A 87 33.02 -0.38 17.96
CA PRO A 87 33.86 -1.55 18.19
C PRO A 87 34.68 -1.29 19.45
N GLY A 88 34.11 -1.64 20.61
CA GLY A 88 34.74 -1.49 21.92
C GLY A 88 34.60 -2.74 22.78
N ALA A 89 35.69 -3.52 22.83
CA ALA A 89 36.07 -4.48 23.86
C ALA A 89 35.27 -5.80 24.05
N GLU A 90 35.93 -6.88 23.64
CA GLU A 90 36.29 -8.07 24.45
C GLU A 90 35.18 -8.99 25.06
N ASP A 91 35.15 -10.22 24.51
CA ASP A 91 35.05 -11.52 25.19
C ASP A 91 33.97 -11.73 26.29
N GLY A 92 32.93 -12.55 25.98
CA GLY A 92 32.28 -13.38 27.00
C GLY A 92 30.74 -13.52 26.97
N ALA A 93 30.29 -14.68 26.47
CA ALA A 93 29.02 -15.39 26.75
C ALA A 93 27.72 -15.04 25.95
N PRO A 94 26.99 -16.06 25.44
CA PRO A 94 25.72 -15.89 24.72
C PRO A 94 24.52 -15.94 25.66
N SER A 95 23.59 -14.99 25.55
CA SER A 95 22.26 -15.10 26.16
C SER A 95 21.20 -14.40 25.31
N ALA A 96 20.32 -15.25 24.78
CA ALA A 96 18.94 -15.05 24.33
C ALA A 96 18.64 -14.12 23.12
N PRO A 97 17.74 -14.56 22.21
CA PRO A 97 17.31 -13.77 21.08
C PRO A 97 16.36 -12.65 21.54
N ALA A 98 16.69 -11.43 21.15
CA ALA A 98 15.79 -10.28 21.25
C ALA A 98 14.54 -10.54 20.40
N GLY A 99 13.38 -10.58 21.06
CA GLY A 99 12.08 -10.55 20.40
C GLY A 99 11.83 -9.18 19.78
N PRO A 100 11.08 -9.10 18.66
CA PRO A 100 10.74 -7.82 18.05
C PRO A 100 9.59 -7.17 18.84
N ALA A 101 9.95 -6.38 19.84
CA ALA A 101 9.03 -5.43 20.45
C ALA A 101 8.84 -4.24 19.50
N ALA A 102 7.67 -4.22 18.86
CA ALA A 102 7.08 -3.03 18.27
C ALA A 102 6.83 -1.96 19.35
N ALA A 103 6.88 -0.67 18.98
CA ALA A 103 5.79 0.27 19.23
C ALA A 103 6.16 1.73 18.89
N GLU A 104 5.41 2.28 17.92
CA GLU A 104 4.76 3.59 18.05
C GLU A 104 5.61 4.87 18.13
N ALA A 105 6.24 5.24 17.00
CA ALA A 105 6.44 6.64 16.66
C ALA A 105 5.29 7.09 15.74
N GLY A 106 4.44 8.00 16.21
CA GLY A 106 3.19 8.45 15.59
C GLY A 106 3.30 9.16 14.23
N GLY A 107 3.78 8.43 13.22
CA GLY A 107 3.59 8.68 11.81
C GLY A 107 3.12 7.36 11.21
N GLY A 108 1.82 7.10 11.24
CA GLY A 108 1.23 5.81 10.88
C GLY A 108 1.76 5.32 9.54
N ASP A 109 2.29 4.09 9.52
CA ASP A 109 2.88 3.50 8.33
C ASP A 109 1.82 3.43 7.21
N LEU A 110 1.96 4.32 6.23
CA LEU A 110 1.05 4.44 5.10
C LEU A 110 0.96 3.12 4.33
N PHE A 111 2.08 2.40 4.28
CA PHE A 111 2.13 1.07 3.68
C PHE A 111 1.26 0.10 4.46
N ALA A 112 1.52 -0.06 5.76
CA ALA A 112 0.75 -0.98 6.61
C ALA A 112 -0.75 -0.66 6.55
N SER A 113 -1.14 0.60 6.75
CA SER A 113 -2.55 1.02 6.68
C SER A 113 -3.20 0.73 5.32
N THR A 114 -2.49 0.97 4.22
CA THR A 114 -3.00 0.65 2.88
C THR A 114 -3.13 -0.86 2.67
N CYS A 115 -2.15 -1.64 3.12
CA CYS A 115 -2.19 -3.10 3.11
C CYS A 115 -3.35 -3.66 3.92
N HIS A 116 -3.57 -3.19 5.15
CA HIS A 116 -4.71 -3.60 5.96
C HIS A 116 -6.05 -3.32 5.27
N ARG A 117 -6.19 -2.13 4.66
CA ARG A 117 -7.40 -1.80 3.89
C ARG A 117 -7.58 -2.74 2.71
N LEU A 118 -6.52 -3.02 1.97
CA LEU A 118 -6.57 -3.94 0.83
C LEU A 118 -6.90 -5.37 1.25
N PHE A 119 -6.28 -5.89 2.30
CA PHE A 119 -6.56 -7.22 2.85
C PHE A 119 -8.00 -7.34 3.31
N ARG A 120 -8.51 -6.34 4.04
CA ARG A 120 -9.90 -6.30 4.46
C ARG A 120 -10.86 -6.32 3.27
N LEU A 121 -10.58 -5.52 2.24
CA LEU A 121 -11.40 -5.50 1.02
C LEU A 121 -11.37 -6.85 0.27
N MET A 122 -10.24 -7.56 0.28
CA MET A 122 -10.15 -8.91 -0.31
C MET A 122 -10.83 -9.98 0.56
N ALA A 123 -10.86 -9.81 1.88
CA ALA A 123 -11.58 -10.69 2.80
C ALA A 123 -13.10 -10.50 2.69
N GLU A 124 -13.56 -9.27 2.49
CA GLU A 124 -14.97 -8.93 2.25
C GLU A 124 -15.49 -9.53 0.92
N ASP A 125 -14.62 -9.70 -0.08
CA ASP A 125 -14.95 -10.30 -1.39
C ASP A 125 -13.95 -11.39 -1.81
N SER A 126 -14.25 -12.64 -1.42
CA SER A 126 -13.42 -13.81 -1.73
C SER A 126 -13.24 -14.08 -3.23
N SER A 127 -14.13 -13.54 -4.08
CA SER A 127 -14.02 -13.66 -5.54
C SER A 127 -12.87 -12.82 -6.09
N VAL A 128 -12.60 -11.65 -5.49
CA VAL A 128 -11.47 -10.78 -5.82
C VAL A 128 -10.16 -11.47 -5.46
N LEU A 129 -10.09 -12.12 -4.30
CA LEU A 129 -8.88 -12.84 -3.89
C LEU A 129 -8.55 -13.98 -4.86
N SER A 130 -9.56 -14.75 -5.27
CA SER A 130 -9.38 -15.91 -6.15
C SER A 130 -9.04 -15.52 -7.59
N SER A 131 -9.60 -14.42 -8.10
CA SER A 131 -9.40 -13.97 -9.47
C SER A 131 -8.23 -12.99 -9.65
N ARG A 132 -7.90 -12.21 -8.61
CA ARG A 132 -6.96 -11.07 -8.71
C ARG A 132 -5.90 -11.03 -7.64
N GLY A 133 -5.96 -11.90 -6.62
CA GLY A 133 -4.97 -11.91 -5.54
C GLY A 133 -3.54 -11.99 -6.07
N GLU A 134 -3.29 -12.86 -7.05
CA GLU A 134 -1.98 -12.97 -7.70
C GLU A 134 -1.57 -11.66 -8.39
N LEU A 135 -2.48 -11.02 -9.14
CA LEU A 135 -2.19 -9.76 -9.82
C LEU A 135 -1.84 -8.65 -8.82
N ILE A 136 -2.60 -8.57 -7.73
CA ILE A 136 -2.40 -7.58 -6.66
C ILE A 136 -1.02 -7.77 -6.03
N VAL A 137 -0.69 -8.99 -5.60
CA VAL A 137 0.61 -9.31 -5.00
C VAL A 137 1.74 -9.04 -5.99
N ARG A 138 1.63 -9.53 -7.22
CA ARG A 138 2.66 -9.35 -8.25
C ARG A 138 2.92 -7.88 -8.57
N ARG A 139 1.88 -7.04 -8.58
CA ARG A 139 2.03 -5.60 -8.88
C ARG A 139 2.52 -4.80 -7.70
N LEU A 140 2.07 -5.12 -6.49
CA LEU A 140 2.57 -4.44 -5.29
C LEU A 140 4.02 -4.81 -4.99
N CYS A 141 4.45 -6.03 -5.30
CA CYS A 141 5.81 -6.51 -5.12
C CYS A 141 6.66 -6.43 -6.39
N ASP A 142 6.22 -5.68 -7.43
CA ASP A 142 6.96 -5.55 -8.69
C ASP A 142 8.28 -4.79 -8.45
N ALA A 143 9.42 -5.37 -8.80
CA ALA A 143 10.74 -4.90 -8.36
C ALA A 143 11.13 -3.50 -8.87
N ALA A 144 10.44 -2.96 -9.88
CA ALA A 144 10.74 -1.65 -10.45
C ALA A 144 10.23 -0.48 -9.58
N ASP A 145 9.02 -0.60 -9.03
CA ASP A 145 8.30 0.50 -8.35
C ASP A 145 7.46 0.00 -7.15
N GLY A 146 7.69 -1.24 -6.73
CA GLY A 146 6.92 -1.95 -5.73
C GLY A 146 7.53 -1.89 -4.33
N VAL A 147 6.78 -2.43 -3.40
CA VAL A 147 7.22 -2.61 -2.03
C VAL A 147 7.98 -3.91 -1.92
N ASP A 148 8.99 -3.92 -1.05
CA ASP A 148 9.71 -5.13 -0.69
C ASP A 148 8.74 -6.26 -0.30
N ALA A 149 8.92 -7.42 -0.93
CA ALA A 149 8.04 -8.57 -0.76
C ALA A 149 8.08 -9.09 0.68
N GLU A 150 9.25 -9.07 1.33
CA GLU A 150 9.39 -9.46 2.73
C GLU A 150 8.55 -8.55 3.63
N ARG A 151 8.66 -7.23 3.44
CA ARG A 151 7.80 -6.25 4.13
C ARG A 151 6.31 -6.49 3.89
N PHE A 152 5.90 -6.81 2.67
CA PHE A 152 4.51 -7.12 2.34
C PHE A 152 3.99 -8.35 3.06
N PHE A 153 4.71 -9.49 2.98
CA PHE A 153 4.28 -10.72 3.64
C PHE A 153 4.34 -10.63 5.16
N ALA A 154 5.31 -9.90 5.73
CA ALA A 154 5.36 -9.63 7.16
C ALA A 154 4.13 -8.82 7.63
N THR A 155 3.71 -7.82 6.85
CA THR A 155 2.51 -7.03 7.13
C THR A 155 1.23 -7.86 6.99
N ALA A 156 1.15 -8.70 5.96
CA ALA A 156 0.04 -9.63 5.77
C ALA A 156 -0.08 -10.62 6.94
N ALA A 157 1.04 -11.19 7.39
CA ALA A 157 1.06 -12.12 8.52
C ALA A 157 0.56 -11.46 9.82
N ARG A 158 0.93 -10.21 10.08
CA ARG A 158 0.42 -9.43 11.22
C ARG A 158 -1.08 -9.18 11.11
N ALA A 159 -1.55 -8.75 9.94
CA ALA A 159 -2.98 -8.53 9.71
C ALA A 159 -3.83 -9.79 9.96
N VAL A 160 -3.33 -10.96 9.53
CA VAL A 160 -4.00 -12.25 9.76
C VAL A 160 -3.98 -12.66 11.25
N ALA A 161 -2.90 -12.35 11.97
CA ALA A 161 -2.83 -12.62 13.41
C ALA A 161 -3.82 -11.76 14.19
N GLU A 162 -3.93 -10.47 13.87
CA GLU A 162 -4.85 -9.53 14.50
C GLU A 162 -6.33 -9.93 14.30
N GLU A 163 -6.71 -10.45 13.13
CA GLU A 163 -8.06 -10.96 12.89
C GLU A 163 -8.41 -12.21 13.70
N ARG A 164 -7.42 -13.01 14.14
CA ARG A 164 -7.67 -14.22 14.94
C ARG A 164 -7.90 -13.93 16.42
N ASP A 165 -7.38 -12.81 16.89
CA ASP A 165 -7.47 -12.37 18.28
C ASP A 165 -8.67 -11.44 18.54
N ALA A 166 -9.39 -11.04 17.49
CA ALA A 166 -10.60 -10.19 17.52
C ALA A 166 -11.91 -11.01 17.59
#